data_AF-A0A2H1HTE1-F1
#
_entry.id   AF-A0A2H1HTE1-F1
#
_cell.length_a   1.000
_cell.length_b   1.000
_cell.length_c   1.000
_cell.angle_alpha   90.00
_cell.angle_beta   90.00
_cell.angle_gamma   90.00
#
_symmetry.space_group_name_H-M   'P 1'
#
loop_
_entity.id
_entity.type
_entity.pdbx_description
1 polymer ?
#
loop_
_entity_poly.entity_id
_entity_poly.type
_entity_poly.pdbx_seq_one_letter_code
_entity_poly.pdbx_strand_id
1 'polypeptide(L)'
;MNGAQTSDTEDNPHREDDQSSEHSRSSEATGLRVREAIRRSGLKQRKIAAAIGIDETKLSKALSGRRRFTADELLGVATATGVTVRWLLGDESQVSAPPPNTATVPDSDEDANPKRSIAEAAWTLFGRHGFDAVRIADIAAASGVSAPSIHYYFANKSDLFDAALDYSVKLAFDRQIAWLDEIADPAQRLERLLKLQSPLGRTERGEWSIWLQAWARLSLEDSTLSNYPLSYERWSKTVQTTIEDGQRTGCFQAGDPRAMTDELTSLLDGLGIKVLTGVMDTDTLSLRLRSYLGRAIVLPTTTEHTTDTSTDRLKESS
;
A
#
# COMPACT_ATOMS: atom_id res chain seq x y z
N MET A 1 -9.80 70.05 31.10
CA MET A 1 -8.70 69.29 30.47
C MET A 1 -8.61 67.94 31.16
N ASN A 2 -8.61 66.90 30.34
CA ASN A 2 -8.35 65.47 30.58
C ASN A 2 -9.33 64.67 31.45
N GLY A 3 -10.13 63.88 30.74
CA GLY A 3 -10.88 62.74 31.24
C GLY A 3 -10.01 61.50 31.47
N ALA A 4 -10.52 60.65 32.35
CA ALA A 4 -10.08 59.28 32.55
C ALA A 4 -10.90 58.38 31.60
N GLN A 5 -10.19 57.60 30.77
CA GLN A 5 -10.78 56.56 29.92
C GLN A 5 -10.79 55.24 30.69
N THR A 6 -11.98 54.69 30.83
CA THR A 6 -12.29 53.36 31.35
C THR A 6 -11.96 52.30 30.30
N SER A 7 -11.37 51.20 30.77
CA SER A 7 -11.17 49.96 30.02
C SER A 7 -12.43 49.12 30.13
N ASP A 8 -13.26 49.09 29.10
CA ASP A 8 -14.34 48.11 28.94
C ASP A 8 -13.96 47.10 27.85
N THR A 9 -13.90 45.83 28.27
CA THR A 9 -13.75 44.66 27.42
C THR A 9 -15.12 44.34 26.82
N GLU A 10 -15.34 44.66 25.54
CA GLU A 10 -16.53 44.21 24.80
C GLU A 10 -16.32 42.79 24.26
N ASP A 11 -17.10 41.88 24.86
CA ASP A 11 -17.34 40.50 24.46
C ASP A 11 -18.22 40.48 23.19
N ASN A 12 -17.78 39.81 22.12
CA ASN A 12 -18.46 39.82 20.81
C ASN A 12 -19.20 38.49 20.55
N PRO A 13 -20.55 38.45 20.59
CA PRO A 13 -21.35 37.21 20.52
C PRO A 13 -21.64 36.70 19.10
N HIS A 14 -21.06 37.30 18.04
CA HIS A 14 -21.44 36.99 16.64
C HIS A 14 -20.56 35.96 15.91
N ARG A 15 -19.64 35.25 16.59
CA ARG A 15 -18.76 34.25 15.94
C ARG A 15 -19.25 32.80 15.97
N GLU A 16 -20.26 32.46 16.77
CA GLU A 16 -20.68 31.06 16.97
C GLU A 16 -21.72 30.55 15.95
N ASP A 17 -22.57 31.44 15.41
CA ASP A 17 -23.66 31.05 14.50
C ASP A 17 -23.18 30.74 13.06
N ASP A 18 -22.17 31.47 12.56
CA ASP A 18 -21.66 31.28 11.19
C ASP A 18 -20.87 29.95 11.06
N GLN A 19 -20.11 29.62 12.11
CA GLN A 19 -19.41 28.33 12.20
C GLN A 19 -20.43 27.19 12.19
N SER A 20 -21.52 27.27 12.95
CA SER A 20 -22.52 26.20 13.02
C SER A 20 -23.16 25.88 11.64
N SER A 21 -23.31 26.88 10.77
CA SER A 21 -23.89 26.74 9.42
C SER A 21 -22.93 26.11 8.40
N GLU A 22 -21.63 26.40 8.50
CA GLU A 22 -20.59 25.82 7.65
C GLU A 22 -20.28 24.37 8.03
N HIS A 23 -20.25 24.08 9.34
CA HIS A 23 -19.98 22.73 9.85
C HIS A 23 -21.09 21.73 9.47
N SER A 24 -22.35 22.17 9.41
CA SER A 24 -23.48 21.34 8.98
C SER A 24 -23.40 20.99 7.48
N ARG A 25 -23.08 21.98 6.63
CA ARG A 25 -22.88 21.79 5.18
C ARG A 25 -21.71 20.86 4.85
N SER A 26 -20.61 20.96 5.60
CA SER A 26 -19.44 20.08 5.46
C SER A 26 -19.75 18.61 5.83
N SER A 27 -20.53 18.39 6.90
CA SER A 27 -20.96 17.06 7.33
C SER A 27 -21.88 16.38 6.30
N GLU A 28 -22.80 17.13 5.69
CA GLU A 28 -23.71 16.63 4.65
C GLU A 28 -22.96 16.27 3.36
N ALA A 29 -22.01 17.12 2.93
CA ALA A 29 -21.15 16.85 1.78
C ALA A 29 -20.28 15.59 1.98
N THR A 30 -19.74 15.40 3.18
CA THR A 30 -19.00 14.20 3.56
C THR A 30 -19.89 12.95 3.49
N GLY A 31 -21.12 13.02 4.01
CA GLY A 31 -22.08 11.91 3.95
C GLY A 31 -22.46 11.49 2.53
N LEU A 32 -22.55 12.43 1.59
CA LEU A 32 -22.78 12.15 0.17
C LEU A 32 -21.59 11.40 -0.46
N ARG A 33 -20.34 11.82 -0.17
CA ARG A 33 -19.14 11.15 -0.69
C ARG A 33 -18.95 9.75 -0.10
N VAL A 34 -19.24 9.57 1.19
CA VAL A 34 -19.26 8.24 1.83
C VAL A 34 -20.27 7.33 1.13
N ARG A 35 -21.47 7.83 0.80
CA ARG A 35 -22.49 7.06 0.07
C ARG A 35 -22.03 6.67 -1.33
N GLU A 36 -21.35 7.58 -2.02
CA GLU A 36 -20.74 7.34 -3.33
C GLU A 36 -19.68 6.22 -3.26
N ALA A 37 -18.76 6.29 -2.29
CA ALA A 37 -17.73 5.27 -2.10
C ALA A 37 -18.32 3.89 -1.82
N ILE A 38 -19.34 3.81 -0.95
CA ILE A 38 -20.04 2.55 -0.65
C ILE A 38 -20.65 1.97 -1.92
N ARG A 39 -21.33 2.79 -2.73
CA ARG A 39 -21.95 2.33 -3.98
C ARG A 39 -20.91 1.81 -4.98
N ARG A 40 -19.80 2.53 -5.16
CA ARG A 40 -18.71 2.13 -6.07
C ARG A 40 -18.01 0.84 -5.63
N SER A 41 -17.89 0.63 -4.33
CA SER A 41 -17.28 -0.59 -3.77
C SER A 41 -18.13 -1.85 -3.97
N GLY A 42 -19.42 -1.71 -4.29
CA GLY A 42 -20.37 -2.84 -4.34
C GLY A 42 -20.71 -3.47 -2.99
N LEU A 43 -20.17 -2.94 -1.89
CA LEU A 43 -20.40 -3.46 -0.54
C LEU A 43 -21.76 -3.00 -0.01
N LYS A 44 -22.48 -3.92 0.68
CA LYS A 44 -23.72 -3.59 1.38
C LYS A 44 -23.43 -2.73 2.61
N GLN A 45 -24.32 -1.78 2.93
CA GLN A 45 -24.18 -0.88 4.10
C GLN A 45 -23.93 -1.64 5.41
N ARG A 46 -24.63 -2.74 5.66
CA ARG A 46 -24.38 -3.62 6.81
C ARG A 46 -22.91 -4.08 6.94
N LYS A 47 -22.24 -4.36 5.82
CA LYS A 47 -20.81 -4.78 5.83
C LYS A 47 -19.89 -3.60 6.16
N ILE A 48 -20.26 -2.37 5.77
CA ILE A 48 -19.55 -1.14 6.13
C ILE A 48 -19.77 -0.78 7.59
N ALA A 49 -21.00 -0.89 8.09
CA ALA A 49 -21.35 -0.65 9.49
C ALA A 49 -20.55 -1.59 10.41
N ALA A 50 -20.49 -2.87 10.06
CA ALA A 50 -19.66 -3.85 10.75
C ALA A 50 -18.16 -3.53 10.66
N ALA A 51 -17.68 -3.08 9.49
CA ALA A 51 -16.26 -2.76 9.29
C ALA A 51 -15.79 -1.54 10.10
N ILE A 52 -16.67 -0.58 10.40
CA ILE A 52 -16.35 0.62 11.19
C ILE A 52 -16.85 0.54 12.64
N GLY A 53 -17.35 -0.62 13.07
CA GLY A 53 -17.74 -0.87 14.46
C GLY A 53 -18.99 -0.11 14.94
N ILE A 54 -19.90 0.27 14.04
CA ILE A 54 -21.15 0.96 14.41
C ILE A 54 -22.40 0.23 13.93
N ASP A 55 -23.52 0.49 14.60
CA ASP A 55 -24.83 -0.01 14.17
C ASP A 55 -25.30 0.62 12.84
N GLU A 56 -26.04 -0.13 12.04
CA GLU A 56 -26.55 0.29 10.73
C GLU A 56 -27.45 1.54 10.82
N THR A 57 -28.14 1.72 11.96
CA THR A 57 -28.94 2.93 12.24
C THR A 57 -28.07 4.17 12.47
N LYS A 58 -26.90 4.00 13.12
CA LYS A 58 -25.93 5.10 13.32
C LYS A 58 -25.25 5.48 12.00
N LEU A 59 -24.91 4.49 11.17
CA LEU A 59 -24.38 4.71 9.83
C LEU A 59 -25.39 5.45 8.94
N SER A 60 -26.67 5.05 8.97
CA SER A 60 -27.74 5.71 8.20
C SER A 60 -27.92 7.18 8.59
N LYS A 61 -27.86 7.51 9.90
CA LYS A 61 -27.91 8.90 10.38
C LYS A 61 -26.68 9.72 9.98
N ALA A 62 -25.51 9.09 9.90
CA ALA A 62 -24.29 9.75 9.46
C ALA A 62 -24.29 10.03 7.95
N LEU A 63 -24.76 9.07 7.17
CA LEU A 63 -24.95 9.20 5.73
C LEU A 63 -25.97 10.28 5.36
N SER A 64 -26.96 10.54 6.22
CA SER A 64 -27.96 11.60 6.01
C SER A 64 -27.53 12.96 6.58
N GLY A 65 -26.29 13.12 7.02
CA GLY A 65 -25.76 14.37 7.59
C GLY A 65 -26.26 14.71 9.01
N ARG A 66 -27.15 13.91 9.60
CA ARG A 66 -27.70 14.11 10.96
C ARG A 66 -26.71 13.72 12.07
N ARG A 67 -25.63 13.07 11.69
CA ARG A 67 -24.52 12.68 12.57
C ARG A 67 -23.23 12.90 11.79
N ARG A 68 -22.24 13.47 12.46
CA ARG A 68 -20.90 13.55 11.89
C ARG A 68 -20.21 12.19 11.97
N PHE A 69 -19.46 11.86 10.94
CA PHE A 69 -18.49 10.78 11.04
C PHE A 69 -17.35 11.22 11.96
N THR A 70 -16.89 10.30 12.81
CA THR A 70 -15.60 10.48 13.50
C THR A 70 -14.44 10.24 12.52
N ALA A 71 -13.23 10.65 12.89
CA ALA A 71 -12.04 10.39 12.08
C ALA A 71 -11.86 8.87 11.84
N ASP A 72 -12.05 8.05 12.87
CA ASP A 72 -11.93 6.59 12.79
C ASP A 72 -13.00 5.96 11.89
N GLU A 73 -14.22 6.50 11.89
CA GLU A 73 -15.28 6.01 11.02
C GLU A 73 -15.04 6.38 9.56
N LEU A 74 -14.53 7.58 9.28
CA LEU A 74 -14.12 7.96 7.93
C LEU A 74 -12.95 7.11 7.45
N LEU A 75 -11.98 6.85 8.32
CA LEU A 75 -10.86 5.97 8.03
C LEU A 75 -11.35 4.55 7.75
N GLY A 76 -12.27 4.02 8.56
CA GLY A 76 -12.86 2.70 8.38
C GLY A 76 -13.69 2.59 7.09
N VAL A 77 -14.42 3.64 6.71
CA VAL A 77 -15.15 3.70 5.43
C VAL A 77 -14.16 3.74 4.27
N ALA A 78 -13.16 4.63 4.32
CA ALA A 78 -12.11 4.76 3.31
C ALA A 78 -11.42 3.42 3.07
N THR A 79 -11.02 2.79 4.16
CA THR A 79 -10.48 1.43 4.25
C THR A 79 -11.40 0.43 3.57
N ALA A 80 -12.67 0.31 3.98
CA ALA A 80 -13.58 -0.68 3.43
C ALA A 80 -13.95 -0.45 1.95
N THR A 81 -13.94 0.80 1.49
CA THR A 81 -14.40 1.17 0.14
C THR A 81 -13.27 1.43 -0.86
N GLY A 82 -12.01 1.47 -0.41
CA GLY A 82 -10.83 1.68 -1.25
C GLY A 82 -10.66 3.12 -1.74
N VAL A 83 -11.20 4.11 -1.02
CA VAL A 83 -11.00 5.55 -1.28
C VAL A 83 -10.14 6.17 -0.18
N THR A 84 -9.62 7.39 -0.35
CA THR A 84 -8.90 8.08 0.74
C THR A 84 -9.85 8.84 1.66
N VAL A 85 -9.45 9.03 2.92
CA VAL A 85 -10.14 9.95 3.84
C VAL A 85 -10.18 11.37 3.26
N ARG A 86 -9.11 11.79 2.58
CA ARG A 86 -9.03 13.12 1.94
C ARG A 86 -10.07 13.30 0.83
N TRP A 87 -10.34 12.25 0.06
CA TRP A 87 -11.41 12.22 -0.95
C TRP A 87 -12.80 12.29 -0.31
N LEU A 88 -13.01 11.59 0.82
CA LEU A 88 -14.27 11.68 1.59
C LEU A 88 -14.52 13.08 2.15
N LEU A 89 -13.46 13.82 2.47
CA LEU A 89 -13.51 15.19 2.98
C LEU A 89 -13.58 16.26 1.87
N GLY A 90 -13.28 15.89 0.62
CA GLY A 90 -13.60 16.71 -0.55
C GLY A 90 -12.46 17.47 -1.23
N ASP A 91 -11.21 17.09 -1.00
CA ASP A 91 -10.06 17.63 -1.74
C ASP A 91 -9.89 16.84 -3.06
N GLU A 92 -10.21 17.45 -4.20
CA GLU A 92 -10.30 16.79 -5.52
C GLU A 92 -8.94 16.56 -6.21
N SER A 93 -7.83 16.82 -5.54
CA SER A 93 -6.50 16.57 -6.08
C SER A 93 -6.02 15.17 -5.73
N GLN A 94 -5.90 14.31 -6.76
CA GLN A 94 -5.31 12.97 -6.78
C GLN A 94 -6.20 11.80 -6.32
N VAL A 95 -6.59 10.99 -7.30
CA VAL A 95 -6.99 9.59 -7.10
C VAL A 95 -5.72 8.76 -6.95
N SER A 96 -5.12 8.82 -5.77
CA SER A 96 -4.23 7.76 -5.26
C SER A 96 -4.87 7.28 -3.98
N ALA A 97 -5.62 6.17 -4.07
CA ALA A 97 -6.27 5.57 -2.93
C ALA A 97 -5.59 4.24 -2.57
N PRO A 98 -5.11 4.10 -1.32
CA PRO A 98 -4.55 2.87 -0.78
C PRO A 98 -5.68 1.88 -0.48
N PRO A 99 -5.38 0.61 -0.17
CA PRO A 99 -6.38 -0.31 0.34
C PRO A 99 -6.10 -0.78 1.77
N PRO A 100 -7.11 -1.40 2.40
CA PRO A 100 -7.20 -1.54 3.84
C PRO A 100 -6.32 -2.67 4.37
N ASN A 101 -5.53 -2.39 5.41
CA ASN A 101 -5.95 -2.69 6.78
C ASN A 101 -4.95 -2.14 7.82
N THR A 102 -4.75 -0.83 7.90
CA THR A 102 -4.22 -0.18 9.12
C THR A 102 -5.38 0.25 10.00
N ALA A 103 -5.73 -0.58 10.98
CA ALA A 103 -6.04 -0.02 12.28
C ALA A 103 -4.70 0.40 12.91
N THR A 104 -4.43 1.69 12.92
CA THR A 104 -3.60 2.33 13.95
C THR A 104 -4.56 2.92 14.97
N VAL A 105 -4.70 2.23 16.10
CA VAL A 105 -5.18 2.83 17.35
C VAL A 105 -4.05 3.70 17.90
N PRO A 106 -4.32 4.81 18.61
CA PRO A 106 -3.29 5.69 19.14
C PRO A 106 -2.37 4.93 20.08
N ASP A 107 -1.13 5.41 20.16
CA ASP A 107 -0.12 4.98 21.12
C ASP A 107 -0.65 5.20 22.54
N SER A 108 -1.19 4.14 23.12
CA SER A 108 -1.45 4.01 24.56
C SER A 108 -1.34 2.53 24.90
N ASP A 109 -0.30 2.21 25.67
CA ASP A 109 0.13 0.94 26.25
C ASP A 109 -0.85 -0.28 26.24
N GLU A 110 -0.27 -1.47 25.99
CA GLU A 110 -0.73 -2.83 26.34
C GLU A 110 -1.87 -3.50 25.49
N ASP A 111 -1.52 -4.68 24.93
CA ASP A 111 -2.33 -5.72 24.25
C ASP A 111 -2.49 -5.71 22.71
N ALA A 112 -1.73 -6.62 22.06
CA ALA A 112 -1.73 -6.93 20.65
C ALA A 112 -3.09 -7.40 20.12
N ASN A 113 -3.51 -6.94 18.94
CA ASN A 113 -4.65 -7.50 18.21
C ASN A 113 -4.39 -9.00 17.91
N PRO A 114 -5.11 -9.94 18.55
CA PRO A 114 -4.81 -11.37 18.44
C PRO A 114 -4.92 -11.90 17.01
N LYS A 115 -5.79 -11.32 16.19
CA LYS A 115 -5.94 -11.70 14.78
C LYS A 115 -4.67 -11.39 13.97
N ARG A 116 -3.99 -10.27 14.29
CA ARG A 116 -2.74 -9.87 13.64
C ARG A 116 -1.58 -10.77 14.05
N SER A 117 -1.43 -11.07 15.35
CA SER A 117 -0.35 -11.95 15.83
C SER A 117 -0.47 -13.37 15.27
N ILE A 118 -1.71 -13.88 15.14
CA ILE A 118 -1.97 -15.17 14.50
C ILE A 118 -1.56 -15.15 13.01
N ALA A 119 -1.92 -14.10 12.26
CA ALA A 119 -1.57 -13.97 10.84
C ALA A 119 -0.04 -13.84 10.63
N GLU A 120 0.66 -13.13 11.50
CA GLU A 120 2.12 -12.99 11.48
C GLU A 120 2.84 -14.31 11.77
N ALA A 121 2.38 -15.06 12.78
CA ALA A 121 2.90 -16.38 13.10
C ALA A 121 2.65 -17.36 11.94
N ALA A 122 1.44 -17.32 11.35
CA ALA A 122 1.09 -18.12 10.19
C ALA A 122 1.97 -17.81 8.98
N TRP A 123 2.17 -16.51 8.65
CA TRP A 123 3.08 -16.07 7.59
C TRP A 123 4.48 -16.67 7.75
N THR A 124 5.05 -16.55 8.96
CA THR A 124 6.39 -17.04 9.26
C THR A 124 6.48 -18.56 9.12
N LEU A 125 5.51 -19.30 9.65
CA LEU A 125 5.51 -20.76 9.63
C LEU A 125 5.25 -21.30 8.21
N PHE A 126 4.27 -20.76 7.49
CA PHE A 126 3.98 -21.17 6.11
C PHE A 126 5.14 -20.85 5.16
N GLY A 127 5.78 -19.70 5.31
CA GLY A 127 6.96 -19.34 4.50
C GLY A 127 8.18 -20.23 4.77
N ARG A 128 8.30 -20.81 5.97
CA ARG A 128 9.44 -21.68 6.35
C ARG A 128 9.21 -23.16 6.10
N HIS A 129 8.01 -23.64 6.38
CA HIS A 129 7.70 -25.07 6.44
C HIS A 129 6.70 -25.51 5.36
N GLY A 130 6.07 -24.56 4.67
CA GLY A 130 5.04 -24.85 3.68
C GLY A 130 3.65 -25.03 4.31
N PHE A 131 2.62 -24.72 3.52
CA PHE A 131 1.22 -24.78 3.90
C PHE A 131 0.89 -26.15 4.49
N ASP A 132 1.18 -27.24 3.77
CA ASP A 132 0.74 -28.59 4.18
C ASP A 132 1.36 -29.06 5.50
N ALA A 133 2.63 -28.76 5.76
CA ALA A 133 3.35 -29.23 6.93
C ALA A 133 2.93 -28.53 8.24
N VAL A 134 2.49 -27.27 8.17
CA VAL A 134 2.15 -26.47 9.34
C VAL A 134 0.77 -26.85 9.89
N ARG A 135 0.66 -27.14 11.19
CA ARG A 135 -0.62 -27.39 11.86
C ARG A 135 -1.15 -26.14 12.54
N ILE A 136 -2.47 -26.07 12.73
CA ILE A 136 -3.11 -24.99 13.52
C ILE A 136 -2.53 -24.91 14.94
N ALA A 137 -2.18 -26.06 15.53
CA ALA A 137 -1.53 -26.12 16.84
C ALA A 137 -0.15 -25.43 16.86
N ASP A 138 0.63 -25.55 15.77
CA ASP A 138 1.95 -24.92 15.66
C ASP A 138 1.81 -23.39 15.62
N ILE A 139 0.80 -22.89 14.89
CA ILE A 139 0.48 -21.46 14.80
C ILE A 139 -0.03 -20.93 16.13
N ALA A 140 -0.88 -21.68 16.83
CA ALA A 140 -1.39 -21.32 18.16
C ALA A 140 -0.24 -21.14 19.15
N ALA A 141 0.67 -22.13 19.20
CA ALA A 141 1.86 -22.07 20.04
C ALA A 141 2.76 -20.87 19.69
N ALA A 142 2.97 -20.59 18.40
CA ALA A 142 3.82 -19.49 17.96
C ALA A 142 3.20 -18.10 18.18
N SER A 143 1.88 -17.97 18.17
CA SER A 143 1.17 -16.70 18.36
C SER A 143 0.72 -16.44 19.81
N GLY A 144 0.98 -17.38 20.71
CA GLY A 144 0.62 -17.27 22.13
C GLY A 144 -0.88 -17.40 22.41
N VAL A 145 -1.67 -17.91 21.46
CA VAL A 145 -3.12 -18.13 21.63
C VAL A 145 -3.46 -19.62 21.70
N SER A 146 -4.69 -19.95 22.09
CA SER A 146 -5.18 -21.32 22.05
C SER A 146 -5.63 -21.73 20.64
N ALA A 147 -5.58 -23.02 20.29
CA ALA A 147 -6.10 -23.51 19.01
C ALA A 147 -7.61 -23.17 18.80
N PRO A 148 -8.50 -23.28 19.82
CA PRO A 148 -9.87 -22.79 19.72
C PRO A 148 -9.97 -21.29 19.38
N SER A 149 -9.04 -20.46 19.88
CA SER A 149 -8.99 -19.02 19.55
C SER A 149 -8.69 -18.79 18.07
N ILE A 150 -7.88 -19.63 17.42
CA ILE A 150 -7.65 -19.53 15.97
C ILE A 150 -8.95 -19.81 15.21
N HIS A 151 -9.68 -20.86 15.59
CA HIS A 151 -10.97 -21.20 14.97
C HIS A 151 -12.06 -20.15 15.16
N TYR A 152 -11.95 -19.31 16.20
CA TYR A 152 -12.81 -18.15 16.37
C TYR A 152 -12.58 -17.08 15.29
N TYR A 153 -11.33 -16.86 14.86
CA TYR A 153 -10.98 -15.83 13.87
C TYR A 153 -10.94 -16.32 12.43
N PHE A 154 -10.66 -17.60 12.22
CA PHE A 154 -10.45 -18.22 10.90
C PHE A 154 -11.23 -19.53 10.83
N ALA A 155 -12.12 -19.68 9.85
CA ALA A 155 -12.99 -20.86 9.79
C ALA A 155 -12.19 -22.11 9.43
N ASN A 156 -11.14 -21.96 8.62
CA ASN A 156 -10.27 -23.04 8.20
C ASN A 156 -8.82 -22.56 7.99
N LYS A 157 -7.92 -23.49 7.68
CA LYS A 157 -6.49 -23.23 7.48
C LYS A 157 -6.21 -22.40 6.22
N SER A 158 -7.05 -22.49 5.19
CA SER A 158 -6.95 -21.67 3.98
C SER A 158 -7.29 -20.21 4.27
N ASP A 159 -8.34 -19.93 5.05
CA ASP A 159 -8.66 -18.56 5.49
C ASP A 159 -7.49 -17.91 6.26
N LEU A 160 -6.77 -18.73 7.04
CA LEU A 160 -5.58 -18.30 7.78
C LEU A 160 -4.39 -18.06 6.86
N PHE A 161 -4.24 -18.85 5.79
CA PHE A 161 -3.22 -18.65 4.76
C PHE A 161 -3.48 -17.36 3.98
N ASP A 162 -4.73 -17.10 3.59
CA ASP A 162 -5.11 -15.85 2.93
C ASP A 162 -4.86 -14.63 3.83
N ALA A 163 -5.19 -14.75 5.13
CA ALA A 163 -4.88 -13.70 6.09
C ALA A 163 -3.37 -13.47 6.29
N ALA A 164 -2.55 -14.52 6.19
CA ALA A 164 -1.10 -14.41 6.22
C ALA A 164 -0.55 -13.71 4.97
N LEU A 165 -1.09 -14.00 3.78
CA LEU A 165 -0.76 -13.29 2.55
C LEU A 165 -1.14 -11.80 2.65
N ASP A 166 -2.36 -11.50 3.10
CA ASP A 166 -2.83 -10.12 3.32
C ASP A 166 -1.92 -9.37 4.30
N TYR A 167 -1.47 -10.03 5.37
CA TYR A 167 -0.48 -9.47 6.30
C TYR A 167 0.84 -9.11 5.61
N SER A 168 1.37 -9.98 4.75
CA SER A 168 2.61 -9.68 4.02
C SER A 168 2.45 -8.59 3.00
N VAL A 169 1.34 -8.55 2.26
CA VAL A 169 1.08 -7.47 1.29
C VAL A 169 1.08 -6.14 2.02
N LYS A 170 0.43 -6.08 3.19
CA LYS A 170 0.42 -4.89 4.02
C LYS A 170 1.83 -4.50 4.49
N LEU A 171 2.62 -5.45 4.97
CA LEU A 171 4.00 -5.17 5.42
C LEU A 171 4.89 -4.67 4.27
N ALA A 172 4.76 -5.26 3.08
CA ALA A 172 5.48 -4.81 1.88
C ALA A 172 5.05 -3.40 1.47
N PHE A 173 3.76 -3.09 1.57
CA PHE A 173 3.21 -1.77 1.26
C PHE A 173 3.64 -0.69 2.27
N ASP A 174 3.63 -0.99 3.57
CA ASP A 174 4.11 -0.08 4.62
C ASP A 174 5.60 0.25 4.40
N ARG A 175 6.41 -0.73 3.96
CA ARG A 175 7.82 -0.51 3.55
C ARG A 175 7.95 0.36 2.29
N GLN A 176 6.97 0.31 1.38
CA GLN A 176 6.95 1.08 0.13
C GLN A 176 6.56 2.54 0.36
N ILE A 177 5.46 2.80 1.07
CA ILE A 177 4.96 4.16 1.33
C ILE A 177 5.99 5.01 2.06
N ALA A 178 6.68 4.45 3.04
CA ALA A 178 7.58 5.22 3.90
C ALA A 178 8.75 5.89 3.16
N TRP A 179 9.06 5.50 1.90
CA TRP A 179 10.27 5.95 1.21
C TRP A 179 10.12 6.26 -0.27
N LEU A 180 9.11 5.72 -0.98
CA LEU A 180 9.00 5.93 -2.43
C LEU A 180 8.72 7.39 -2.80
N ASP A 181 8.01 8.13 -1.94
CA ASP A 181 7.73 9.56 -2.15
C ASP A 181 8.99 10.43 -1.98
N GLU A 182 10.05 9.91 -1.36
CA GLU A 182 11.31 10.63 -1.16
C GLU A 182 12.31 10.44 -2.32
N ILE A 183 12.08 9.45 -3.20
CA ILE A 183 13.00 9.13 -4.31
C ILE A 183 12.54 9.85 -5.58
N ALA A 184 13.19 10.99 -5.87
CA ALA A 184 12.88 11.80 -7.05
C ALA A 184 13.28 11.13 -8.38
N ASP A 185 14.35 10.33 -8.40
CA ASP A 185 14.85 9.67 -9.62
C ASP A 185 14.02 8.41 -9.95
N PRO A 186 13.32 8.36 -11.10
CA PRO A 186 12.52 7.20 -11.50
C PRO A 186 13.35 5.91 -11.62
N ALA A 187 14.62 6.00 -12.04
CA ALA A 187 15.49 4.83 -12.18
C ALA A 187 15.80 4.19 -10.82
N GLN A 188 16.17 5.02 -9.84
CA GLN A 188 16.39 4.58 -8.46
C GLN A 188 15.10 4.04 -7.85
N ARG A 189 13.97 4.72 -8.06
CA ARG A 189 12.66 4.28 -7.56
C ARG A 189 12.30 2.90 -8.10
N LEU A 190 12.51 2.66 -9.40
CA LEU A 190 12.27 1.37 -10.04
C LEU A 190 13.21 0.27 -9.50
N GLU A 191 14.50 0.53 -9.37
CA GLU A 191 15.45 -0.43 -8.81
C GLU A 191 15.06 -0.86 -7.39
N ARG A 192 14.61 0.09 -6.56
CA ARG A 192 14.16 -0.17 -5.19
C ARG A 192 12.87 -0.97 -5.15
N LEU A 193 11.89 -0.64 -6.00
CA LEU A 193 10.66 -1.41 -6.18
C LEU A 193 10.98 -2.87 -6.51
N LEU A 194 11.86 -3.10 -7.47
CA LEU A 194 12.25 -4.45 -7.89
C LEU A 194 13.01 -5.20 -6.81
N LYS A 195 13.88 -4.51 -6.05
CA LYS A 195 14.60 -5.12 -4.93
C LYS A 195 13.64 -5.60 -3.85
N LEU A 196 12.63 -4.80 -3.49
CA LEU A 196 11.61 -5.18 -2.51
C LEU A 196 10.81 -6.40 -2.93
N GLN A 197 10.64 -6.60 -4.23
CA GLN A 197 9.95 -7.77 -4.75
C GLN A 197 10.86 -8.95 -5.01
N SER A 198 12.18 -8.81 -5.05
CA SER A 198 13.12 -9.89 -5.41
C SER A 198 13.56 -10.71 -4.18
N PRO A 199 14.04 -11.97 -4.34
CA PRO A 199 14.57 -12.77 -3.23
C PRO A 199 16.06 -12.47 -2.96
N LEU A 200 16.44 -11.19 -2.88
CA LEU A 200 17.85 -10.74 -2.78
C LEU A 200 18.37 -10.57 -1.34
N GLY A 201 17.56 -10.87 -0.32
CA GLY A 201 17.84 -10.72 1.11
C GLY A 201 17.61 -12.00 1.92
N ARG A 202 18.22 -12.06 3.12
CA ARG A 202 18.26 -13.28 3.95
C ARG A 202 16.91 -13.70 4.53
N THR A 203 15.97 -12.76 4.68
CA THR A 203 14.61 -13.01 5.20
C THR A 203 13.63 -13.36 4.07
N GLU A 204 14.02 -13.17 2.80
CA GLU A 204 13.11 -13.07 1.66
C GLU A 204 12.81 -14.43 0.99
N ARG A 205 13.61 -15.47 1.23
CA ARG A 205 13.26 -16.84 0.76
C ARG A 205 11.93 -17.32 1.34
N GLY A 206 11.63 -16.97 2.59
CA GLY A 206 10.35 -17.31 3.23
C GLY A 206 9.18 -16.55 2.62
N GLU A 207 9.37 -15.26 2.34
CA GLU A 207 8.37 -14.39 1.69
C GLU A 207 8.05 -14.90 0.27
N TRP A 208 9.09 -15.23 -0.51
CA TRP A 208 8.92 -15.79 -1.85
C TRP A 208 8.38 -17.22 -1.86
N SER A 209 8.69 -18.03 -0.84
CA SER A 209 8.17 -19.39 -0.72
C SER A 209 6.65 -19.41 -0.58
N ILE A 210 6.09 -18.56 0.26
CA ILE A 210 4.64 -18.52 0.47
C ILE A 210 3.90 -17.91 -0.74
N TRP A 211 4.51 -16.98 -1.49
CA TRP A 211 3.97 -16.53 -2.78
C TRP A 211 3.94 -17.65 -3.82
N LEU A 212 4.99 -18.47 -3.92
CA LEU A 212 4.99 -19.62 -4.81
C LEU A 212 3.90 -20.64 -4.45
N GLN A 213 3.69 -20.87 -3.15
CA GLN A 213 2.59 -21.70 -2.66
C GLN A 213 1.22 -21.09 -2.99
N ALA A 214 1.07 -19.76 -2.87
CA ALA A 214 -0.15 -19.06 -3.22
C ALA A 214 -0.47 -19.19 -4.71
N TRP A 215 0.51 -18.98 -5.61
CA TRP A 215 0.31 -19.16 -7.06
C TRP A 215 -0.11 -20.58 -7.42
N ALA A 216 0.53 -21.58 -6.80
CA ALA A 216 0.15 -22.97 -6.99
C ALA A 216 -1.30 -23.23 -6.55
N ARG A 217 -1.71 -22.74 -5.38
CA ARG A 217 -3.09 -22.86 -4.87
C ARG A 217 -4.09 -22.14 -5.77
N LEU A 218 -3.82 -20.89 -6.16
CA LEU A 218 -4.68 -20.08 -7.03
C LEU A 218 -4.86 -20.67 -8.42
N SER A 219 -3.92 -21.51 -8.87
CA SER A 219 -4.06 -22.24 -10.14
C SER A 219 -5.00 -23.45 -10.06
N LEU A 220 -5.33 -23.91 -8.85
CA LEU A 220 -6.12 -25.12 -8.59
C LEU A 220 -7.47 -24.82 -7.93
N GLU A 221 -7.59 -23.73 -7.19
CA GLU A 221 -8.77 -23.32 -6.44
C GLU A 221 -9.56 -22.23 -7.18
N ASP A 222 -10.85 -22.05 -6.84
CA ASP A 222 -11.64 -20.93 -7.36
C ASP A 222 -11.08 -19.60 -6.83
N SER A 223 -10.39 -18.87 -7.70
CA SER A 223 -9.63 -17.67 -7.37
C SER A 223 -10.51 -16.48 -6.95
N THR A 224 -11.84 -16.58 -7.05
CA THR A 224 -12.78 -15.50 -6.71
C THR A 224 -12.80 -15.14 -5.22
N LEU A 225 -12.27 -16.01 -4.36
CA LEU A 225 -12.14 -15.76 -2.92
C LEU A 225 -10.82 -15.10 -2.52
N SER A 226 -9.85 -15.02 -3.44
CA SER A 226 -8.54 -14.45 -3.14
C SER A 226 -8.46 -12.97 -3.48
N ASN A 227 -7.83 -12.19 -2.60
CA ASN A 227 -7.46 -10.80 -2.85
C ASN A 227 -6.22 -10.65 -3.76
N TYR A 228 -5.66 -11.75 -4.26
CA TYR A 228 -4.44 -11.73 -5.07
C TYR A 228 -4.53 -10.86 -6.33
N PRO A 229 -5.57 -10.97 -7.19
CA PRO A 229 -5.64 -10.15 -8.42
C PRO A 229 -5.65 -8.65 -8.13
N LEU A 230 -6.37 -8.22 -7.09
CA LEU A 230 -6.41 -6.82 -6.66
C LEU A 230 -5.06 -6.35 -6.10
N SER A 231 -4.36 -7.22 -5.37
CA SER A 231 -3.03 -6.91 -4.81
C SER A 231 -1.98 -6.80 -5.92
N TYR A 232 -2.02 -7.71 -6.89
CA TYR A 232 -1.17 -7.68 -8.07
C TYR A 232 -1.43 -6.44 -8.94
N GLU A 233 -2.70 -6.11 -9.21
CA GLU A 233 -3.05 -4.94 -10.02
C GLU A 233 -2.51 -3.64 -9.42
N ARG A 234 -2.63 -3.46 -8.09
CA ARG A 234 -2.11 -2.28 -7.40
C ARG A 234 -0.60 -2.20 -7.48
N TRP A 235 0.09 -3.30 -7.22
CA TRP A 235 1.53 -3.39 -7.36
C TRP A 235 1.98 -3.05 -8.79
N SER A 236 1.35 -3.68 -9.78
CA SER A 236 1.61 -3.43 -11.20
C SER A 236 1.42 -1.96 -11.53
N LYS A 237 0.39 -1.31 -10.98
CA LYS A 237 0.15 0.12 -11.17
C LYS A 237 1.27 0.99 -10.61
N THR A 238 1.84 0.66 -9.44
CA THR A 238 3.00 1.39 -8.87
C THR A 238 4.22 1.31 -9.78
N VAL A 239 4.51 0.13 -10.34
CA VAL A 239 5.59 -0.06 -11.31
C VAL A 239 5.30 0.72 -12.59
N GLN A 240 4.08 0.63 -13.11
CA GLN A 240 3.65 1.32 -14.31
C GLN A 240 3.78 2.85 -14.17
N THR A 241 3.29 3.43 -13.08
CA THR A 241 3.44 4.88 -12.82
C THR A 241 4.91 5.28 -12.72
N THR A 242 5.77 4.41 -12.18
CA THR A 242 7.22 4.67 -12.16
C THR A 242 7.82 4.68 -13.57
N ILE A 243 7.37 3.78 -14.44
CA ILE A 243 7.79 3.74 -15.85
C ILE A 243 7.29 4.98 -16.60
N GLU A 244 6.02 5.36 -16.43
CA GLU A 244 5.42 6.57 -17.02
C GLU A 244 6.18 7.85 -16.62
N ASP A 245 6.53 7.98 -15.34
CA ASP A 245 7.31 9.12 -14.84
C ASP A 245 8.73 9.15 -15.44
N GLY A 246 9.38 7.98 -15.55
CA GLY A 246 10.70 7.87 -16.18
C GLY A 246 10.68 8.17 -17.68
N GLN A 247 9.60 7.83 -18.38
CA GLN A 247 9.39 8.22 -19.77
C GLN A 247 9.15 9.72 -19.90
N ARG A 248 8.30 10.30 -19.04
CA ARG A 248 8.01 11.75 -19.02
C ARG A 248 9.26 12.59 -18.75
N THR A 249 10.16 12.10 -17.91
CA THR A 249 11.43 12.77 -17.56
C THR A 249 12.56 12.48 -18.54
N GLY A 250 12.33 11.63 -19.54
CA GLY A 250 13.33 11.28 -20.57
C GLY A 250 14.43 10.33 -20.09
N CYS A 251 14.24 9.67 -18.94
CA CYS A 251 15.20 8.71 -18.39
C CYS A 251 14.95 7.27 -18.89
N PHE A 252 13.71 6.96 -19.30
CA PHE A 252 13.31 5.64 -19.78
C PHE A 252 12.91 5.64 -21.25
N GLN A 253 13.03 4.46 -21.88
CA GLN A 253 12.67 4.20 -23.27
C GLN A 253 11.17 4.43 -23.50
N ALA A 254 10.83 5.02 -24.64
CA ALA A 254 9.45 5.16 -25.08
C ALA A 254 8.85 3.78 -25.44
N GLY A 255 7.58 3.59 -25.12
CA GLY A 255 6.86 2.34 -25.34
C GLY A 255 5.54 2.33 -24.59
N ASP A 256 4.77 1.25 -24.70
CA ASP A 256 3.56 1.04 -23.91
C ASP A 256 3.96 0.74 -22.44
N PRO A 257 3.68 1.62 -21.47
CA PRO A 257 4.05 1.43 -20.08
C PRO A 257 3.44 0.16 -19.47
N ARG A 258 2.24 -0.23 -19.93
CA ARG A 258 1.54 -1.41 -19.43
C ARG A 258 2.26 -2.68 -19.88
N ALA A 259 2.56 -2.79 -21.17
CA ALA A 259 3.33 -3.92 -21.70
C ALA A 259 4.73 -4.01 -21.06
N MET A 260 5.43 -2.89 -20.92
CA MET A 260 6.76 -2.86 -20.27
C MET A 260 6.70 -3.31 -18.80
N THR A 261 5.63 -2.94 -18.09
CA THR A 261 5.37 -3.39 -16.72
C THR A 261 5.14 -4.89 -16.67
N ASP A 262 4.22 -5.40 -17.52
CA ASP A 262 3.87 -6.83 -17.58
C ASP A 262 5.09 -7.69 -17.91
N GLU A 263 5.95 -7.25 -18.84
CA GLU A 263 7.21 -7.94 -19.18
C GLU A 263 8.20 -7.93 -18.01
N LEU A 264 8.35 -6.78 -17.33
CA LEU A 264 9.28 -6.63 -16.22
C LEU A 264 8.86 -7.47 -14.99
N THR A 265 7.58 -7.46 -14.62
CA THR A 265 7.08 -8.27 -13.50
C THR A 265 7.15 -9.75 -13.82
N SER A 266 6.79 -10.16 -15.04
CA SER A 266 6.90 -11.56 -15.49
C SER A 266 8.35 -12.07 -15.47
N LEU A 267 9.30 -11.22 -15.90
CA LEU A 267 10.72 -11.53 -15.81
C LEU A 267 11.15 -11.73 -14.35
N LEU A 268 10.74 -10.82 -13.46
CA LEU A 268 11.09 -10.89 -12.04
C LEU A 268 10.56 -12.17 -11.39
N ASP A 269 9.30 -12.55 -11.65
CA ASP A 269 8.69 -13.79 -11.19
C ASP A 269 9.50 -15.02 -11.64
N GLY A 270 9.83 -15.08 -12.93
CA GLY A 270 10.63 -16.16 -13.50
C GLY A 270 12.05 -16.24 -12.93
N LEU A 271 12.70 -15.11 -12.66
CA LEU A 271 14.02 -15.07 -12.02
C LEU A 271 13.92 -15.48 -10.55
N GLY A 272 12.90 -15.02 -9.82
CA GLY A 272 12.67 -15.38 -8.43
C GLY A 272 12.44 -16.88 -8.24
N ILE A 273 11.63 -17.51 -9.11
CA ILE A 273 11.43 -18.97 -9.11
C ILE A 273 12.76 -19.70 -9.33
N LYS A 274 13.62 -19.23 -10.26
CA LYS A 274 14.95 -19.84 -10.48
C LYS A 274 15.83 -19.74 -9.24
N VAL A 275 15.77 -18.64 -8.49
CA VAL A 275 16.52 -18.49 -7.23
C VAL A 275 15.98 -19.39 -6.11
N LEU A 276 14.66 -19.48 -5.99
CA LEU A 276 14.01 -20.35 -5.00
C LEU A 276 14.33 -21.83 -5.23
N THR A 277 14.35 -22.26 -6.49
CA THR A 277 14.60 -23.65 -6.89
C THR A 277 16.09 -24.00 -6.97
N GLY A 278 16.99 -23.05 -6.73
CA GLY A 278 18.43 -23.26 -6.78
C GLY A 278 19.03 -23.32 -8.19
N VAL A 279 18.22 -23.06 -9.22
CA VAL A 279 18.68 -22.93 -10.62
C VAL A 279 19.54 -21.68 -10.83
N MET A 280 19.37 -20.66 -9.98
CA MET A 280 20.07 -19.37 -10.05
C MET A 280 20.47 -18.89 -8.66
N ASP A 281 21.59 -18.19 -8.53
CA ASP A 281 21.95 -17.46 -7.31
C ASP A 281 21.48 -15.99 -7.35
N THR A 282 21.51 -15.33 -6.19
CA THR A 282 21.03 -13.94 -6.03
C THR A 282 21.88 -12.93 -6.81
N ASP A 283 23.17 -13.22 -7.01
CA ASP A 283 24.09 -12.34 -7.74
C ASP A 283 23.77 -12.36 -9.24
N THR A 284 23.50 -13.54 -9.78
CA THR A 284 23.05 -13.74 -11.15
C THR A 284 21.67 -13.11 -11.37
N LEU A 285 20.74 -13.22 -10.41
CA LEU A 285 19.46 -12.51 -10.49
C LEU A 285 19.68 -11.01 -10.64
N SER A 286 20.51 -10.43 -9.77
CA SER A 286 20.81 -8.99 -9.76
C SER A 286 21.44 -8.54 -11.09
N LEU A 287 22.35 -9.35 -11.63
CA LEU A 287 22.98 -9.10 -12.93
C LEU A 287 21.96 -9.15 -14.08
N ARG A 288 21.08 -10.17 -14.11
CA ARG A 288 20.08 -10.34 -15.16
C ARG A 288 19.05 -9.22 -15.14
N LEU A 289 18.59 -8.82 -13.96
CA LEU A 289 17.65 -7.72 -13.79
C LEU A 289 18.26 -6.40 -14.28
N ARG A 290 19.47 -6.05 -13.83
CA ARG A 290 20.17 -4.83 -14.27
C ARG A 290 20.40 -4.82 -15.78
N SER A 291 20.77 -5.98 -16.34
CA SER A 291 20.99 -6.15 -17.77
C SER A 291 19.71 -5.99 -18.59
N TYR A 292 18.56 -6.43 -18.06
CA TYR A 292 17.26 -6.18 -18.68
C TYR A 292 16.90 -4.70 -18.62
N LEU A 293 16.99 -4.07 -17.44
CA LEU A 293 16.70 -2.64 -17.26
C LEU A 293 17.50 -1.78 -18.24
N GLY A 294 18.81 -1.99 -18.37
CA GLY A 294 19.65 -1.21 -19.29
C GLY A 294 19.42 -1.45 -20.79
N ARG A 295 18.72 -2.52 -21.18
CA ARG A 295 18.38 -2.80 -22.59
C ARG A 295 16.98 -2.39 -22.98
N ALA A 296 16.03 -2.52 -22.05
CA ALA A 296 14.59 -2.47 -22.34
C ALA A 296 13.85 -1.34 -21.62
N ILE A 297 14.45 -0.71 -20.59
CA ILE A 297 13.76 0.30 -19.78
C ILE A 297 14.57 1.59 -19.71
N VAL A 298 15.81 1.56 -19.24
CA VAL A 298 16.63 2.73 -18.96
C VAL A 298 17.34 3.19 -20.23
N LEU A 299 17.25 4.48 -20.57
CA LEU A 299 18.05 5.05 -21.64
C LEU A 299 19.52 5.17 -21.20
N PRO A 300 20.49 4.89 -22.08
CA PRO A 300 21.88 5.18 -21.78
C PRO A 300 21.99 6.68 -21.46
N THR A 301 22.50 7.04 -20.28
CA THR A 301 22.79 8.43 -19.98
C THR A 301 23.82 8.94 -20.98
N THR A 302 23.39 9.84 -21.87
CA THR A 302 24.30 10.60 -22.74
C THR A 302 25.13 11.50 -21.82
N THR A 303 26.19 10.96 -21.23
CA THR A 303 27.18 11.81 -20.58
C THR A 303 27.95 12.47 -21.72
N GLU A 304 27.66 13.75 -21.93
CA GLU A 304 28.35 14.61 -22.89
C GLU A 304 29.87 14.48 -22.70
N HIS A 305 30.53 13.81 -23.64
CA HIS A 305 31.94 14.03 -23.91
C HIS A 305 32.09 15.38 -24.61
N THR A 306 31.91 16.47 -23.85
CA THR A 306 32.43 17.78 -24.25
C THR A 306 33.82 17.91 -23.66
N THR A 307 34.77 17.11 -24.16
CA THR A 307 36.18 17.47 -24.04
C THR A 307 36.40 18.65 -24.96
N ASP A 308 36.35 19.84 -24.34
CA ASP A 308 36.77 21.11 -24.89
C ASP A 308 38.23 21.01 -25.34
N THR A 309 38.45 20.67 -26.61
CA THR A 309 39.73 20.89 -27.30
C THR A 309 39.86 22.37 -27.67
N SER A 310 39.98 23.22 -26.66
CA SER A 310 40.36 24.63 -26.80
C SER A 310 41.51 24.95 -25.85
N THR A 311 42.63 24.21 -25.96
CA THR A 311 43.88 24.59 -25.32
C THR A 311 45.09 24.02 -26.07
N ASP A 312 45.19 24.30 -27.37
CA ASP A 312 46.45 24.08 -28.11
C ASP A 312 46.77 25.20 -29.11
N ARG A 313 46.62 26.44 -28.65
CA ARG A 313 47.28 27.60 -29.24
C ARG A 313 47.83 28.43 -28.09
N LEU A 314 49.11 28.25 -27.78
CA LEU A 314 50.05 29.19 -27.14
C LEU A 314 51.16 28.40 -26.44
N LYS A 315 52.06 27.75 -27.20
CA LYS A 315 53.40 27.35 -26.71
C LYS A 315 54.37 26.90 -27.82
N GLU A 316 54.46 27.65 -28.91
CA GLU A 316 55.64 27.60 -29.79
C GLU A 316 56.01 29.04 -30.22
N SER A 317 56.75 29.73 -29.35
CA SER A 317 57.56 30.91 -29.67
C SER A 317 58.39 31.28 -28.44
N SER A 318 59.47 30.54 -28.20
CA SER A 318 60.70 30.96 -27.51
C SER A 318 61.76 29.88 -27.65
#